data_AF-A0A7M5X2M9-F1
#
_entry.id   AF-A0A7M5X2M9-F1
#
_cell.length_a   1.000
_cell.length_b   1.000
_cell.length_c   1.000
_cell.angle_alpha   90.00
_cell.angle_beta   90.00
_cell.angle_gamma   90.00
#
_symmetry.space_group_name_H-M   'P 1'
#
loop_
_entity.id
_entity.type
_entity.pdbx_description
1 polymer ?
#
loop_
_entity_poly.entity_id
_entity_poly.type
_entity_poly.pdbx_seq_one_letter_code
_entity_poly.pdbx_strand_id
1 'polypeptide(L)'
;GESKQFTLSQGVRQGAILSPYMYNIYTQELISNIKALQIGTSLPNGLQTCIIVYADDIILLIPKLLLTTAHPSVRNTGLNSTKQRPKHNSSYLDPPKSNRQP
;
A
#
# COMPACT_ATOMS: atom_id res chain seq x y z
N GLY A 1 39.15 -16.15 -3.56
CA GLY A 1 39.27 -15.43 -2.28
C GLY A 1 38.00 -15.67 -1.52
N GLU A 2 38.09 -16.25 -0.32
CA GLU A 2 36.91 -16.58 0.47
C GLU A 2 36.51 -15.41 1.36
N SER A 3 35.21 -15.13 1.45
CA SER A 3 34.66 -14.16 2.39
C SER A 3 34.43 -14.82 3.75
N LYS A 4 35.03 -14.29 4.81
CA LYS A 4 34.76 -14.71 6.20
C LYS A 4 33.66 -13.85 6.81
N GLN A 5 32.68 -14.51 7.43
CA GLN A 5 31.70 -13.82 8.26
C GLN A 5 32.40 -13.26 9.51
N PHE A 6 32.04 -12.04 9.90
CA PHE A 6 32.53 -11.41 11.12
C PHE A 6 31.34 -10.87 11.91
N THR A 7 31.42 -10.95 13.23
CA THR A 7 30.35 -10.49 14.12
C THR A 7 30.64 -9.07 14.55
N LEU A 8 29.66 -8.19 14.40
CA LEU A 8 29.71 -6.83 14.92
C LEU A 8 28.78 -6.73 16.13
N SER A 9 29.28 -6.18 17.24
CA SER A 9 28.46 -5.84 18.40
C SER A 9 27.81 -4.45 18.27
N GLN A 10 28.28 -3.64 17.31
CA GLN A 10 27.87 -2.25 17.09
C GLN A 10 27.86 -1.94 15.59
N GLY A 11 27.12 -0.91 15.19
CA GLY A 11 27.13 -0.42 13.81
C GLY A 11 28.51 0.08 13.36
N VAL A 12 28.69 0.18 12.04
CA VAL A 12 29.88 0.81 11.44
C VAL A 12 29.78 2.34 11.55
N ARG A 13 30.92 3.02 11.74
CA ARG A 13 30.94 4.49 11.76
C ARG A 13 30.42 5.04 10.42
N GLN A 14 29.62 6.10 10.46
CA GLN A 14 29.21 6.81 9.25
C GLN A 14 30.45 7.25 8.46
N GLY A 15 30.46 7.00 7.14
CA GLY A 15 31.60 7.31 6.27
C GLY A 15 32.78 6.35 6.36
N ALA A 16 32.71 5.27 7.15
CA ALA A 16 33.70 4.20 7.06
C ALA A 16 33.60 3.49 5.70
N ILE A 17 34.73 3.00 5.18
CA ILE A 17 34.79 2.31 3.87
C ILE A 17 33.89 1.06 3.81
N LEU A 18 33.59 0.48 4.98
CA LEU A 18 32.77 -0.71 5.11
C LEU A 18 31.26 -0.39 5.15
N SER A 19 30.89 0.87 5.40
CA SER A 19 29.49 1.28 5.55
C SER A 19 28.63 1.04 4.32
N PRO A 20 29.08 1.31 3.08
CA PRO A 20 28.31 0.98 1.88
C PRO A 20 28.07 -0.53 1.71
N TYR A 21 29.08 -1.35 2.03
CA TYR A 21 28.97 -2.81 1.93
C TYR A 21 27.99 -3.37 2.95
N MET A 22 28.09 -2.93 4.20
CA MET A 22 27.20 -3.36 5.27
C MET A 22 25.77 -2.88 5.03
N TYR A 23 25.59 -1.65 4.53
CA TYR A 23 24.28 -1.14 4.16
C TYR A 23 23.60 -2.05 3.13
N ASN A 24 24.30 -2.42 2.05
CA ASN A 24 23.73 -3.27 1.01
C ASN A 24 23.35 -4.66 1.52
N ILE A 25 24.24 -5.33 2.27
CA ILE A 25 23.99 -6.68 2.79
C ILE A 25 22.82 -6.65 3.78
N TYR A 26 22.85 -5.72 4.73
CA TYR A 26 21.83 -5.59 5.76
C TYR A 26 20.46 -5.24 5.16
N THR A 27 20.40 -4.25 4.27
CA THR A 27 19.15 -3.82 3.65
C THR A 27 18.56 -4.91 2.77
N GLN A 28 19.39 -5.68 2.05
CA GLN A 28 18.92 -6.83 1.27
C GLN A 28 18.26 -7.90 2.16
N GLU A 29 18.88 -8.26 3.27
CA GLU A 29 18.35 -9.23 4.22
C GLU A 29 17.07 -8.71 4.89
N LEU A 30 17.06 -7.45 5.31
CA LEU A 30 15.89 -6.77 5.88
C LEU A 30 14.69 -6.79 4.92
N ILE A 31 14.90 -6.43 3.63
CA ILE A 31 13.85 -6.45 2.61
C ILE A 31 13.32 -7.87 2.41
N SER A 32 14.20 -8.88 2.37
CA SER A 32 13.81 -10.28 2.22
C SER A 32 12.93 -10.73 3.38
N ASN A 33 13.32 -10.41 4.62
CA ASN A 33 12.57 -10.75 5.81
C ASN A 33 11.20 -10.06 5.84
N ILE A 34 11.12 -8.78 5.47
CA ILE A 34 9.86 -8.04 5.42
C ILE A 34 8.92 -8.61 4.35
N LYS A 35 9.43 -8.94 3.16
CA LYS A 35 8.64 -9.58 2.10
C LYS A 35 8.12 -10.96 2.52
N ALA A 36 8.89 -11.71 3.32
CA ALA A 36 8.51 -13.03 3.81
C ALA A 36 7.33 -12.99 4.82
N LEU A 37 7.08 -11.85 5.48
CA LEU A 37 5.97 -11.71 6.42
C LEU A 37 4.58 -11.78 5.74
N GLN A 38 4.50 -11.61 4.42
CA GLN A 38 3.25 -11.61 3.64
C GLN A 38 2.15 -10.65 4.16
N ILE A 39 2.55 -9.68 4.98
CA ILE A 39 1.74 -8.52 5.37
C ILE A 39 1.89 -7.46 4.28
N GLY A 40 0.90 -6.59 4.11
CA GLY A 40 0.98 -5.47 3.17
C GLY A 40 -0.35 -4.84 2.85
N THR A 41 -0.31 -3.85 1.97
CA THR A 41 -1.50 -3.18 1.44
C THR A 41 -1.61 -3.42 -0.06
N SER A 42 -2.84 -3.37 -0.58
CA SER A 42 -3.09 -3.44 -2.02
C SER A 42 -2.99 -2.05 -2.62
N LEU A 43 -2.12 -1.90 -3.62
CA LEU A 43 -2.01 -0.69 -4.41
C LEU A 43 -3.12 -0.64 -5.47
N PRO A 44 -3.44 0.55 -6.03
CA PRO A 44 -4.48 0.69 -7.05
C PRO A 44 -4.28 -0.16 -8.31
N ASN A 45 -3.04 -0.55 -8.61
CA ASN A 45 -2.67 -1.40 -9.74
C ASN A 45 -2.75 -2.91 -9.44
N GLY A 46 -3.27 -3.31 -8.28
CA GLY A 46 -3.38 -4.71 -7.86
C GLY A 46 -2.11 -5.31 -7.25
N LEU A 47 -1.01 -4.55 -7.18
CA LEU A 47 0.20 -5.00 -6.50
C LEU A 47 -0.03 -5.05 -4.99
N GLN A 48 0.30 -6.17 -4.36
CA GLN A 48 0.33 -6.28 -2.89
C GLN A 48 1.77 -6.13 -2.41
N THR A 49 2.03 -5.11 -1.58
CA THR A 49 3.35 -4.94 -0.96
C THR A 49 3.23 -4.29 0.42
N CYS A 50 4.16 -4.62 1.32
CA CYS A 50 4.36 -3.95 2.61
C CYS A 50 5.55 -2.99 2.60
N ILE A 51 6.34 -2.95 1.53
CA ILE A 51 7.58 -2.18 1.51
C ILE A 51 7.82 -1.55 0.15
N ILE A 52 8.23 -0.29 0.17
CA ILE A 52 8.78 0.44 -0.97
C ILE A 52 10.18 0.87 -0.55
N VAL A 53 11.18 0.56 -1.37
CA VAL A 53 12.57 0.93 -1.13
C VAL A 53 13.08 1.72 -2.32
N TYR A 54 13.72 2.84 -2.05
CA TYR A 54 14.37 3.66 -3.07
C TYR A 54 15.67 4.25 -2.51
N ALA A 55 16.81 3.85 -3.06
CA ALA A 55 18.13 4.22 -2.55
C ALA A 55 18.30 3.90 -1.05
N ASP A 56 18.43 4.93 -0.22
CA ASP A 56 18.53 4.89 1.25
C ASP A 56 17.19 5.07 1.98
N ASP A 57 16.12 5.36 1.26
CA ASP A 57 14.77 5.52 1.82
C ASP A 57 13.97 4.20 1.81
N ILE A 58 13.36 3.88 2.96
CA ILE A 58 12.48 2.73 3.14
C ILE A 58 11.14 3.20 3.68
N ILE A 59 10.06 2.89 2.95
CA ILE A 59 8.68 3.15 3.37
C ILE A 59 8.01 1.81 3.66
N LEU A 60 7.49 1.67 4.88
CA LEU A 60 6.64 0.53 5.26
C LEU A 60 5.17 0.88 5.08
N LEU A 61 4.46 0.02 4.37
CA LEU A 61 3.03 0.10 4.13
C LEU A 61 2.30 -0.94 4.97
N ILE A 62 1.52 -0.46 5.92
CA ILE A 62 0.64 -1.30 6.74
C ILE A 62 -0.82 -1.07 6.34
N PRO A 63 -1.64 -2.13 6.24
CA PRO A 63 -3.06 -1.96 6.08
C PRO A 63 -3.59 -1.15 7.27
N LYS A 64 -4.48 -0.21 6.97
CA LYS A 64 -5.01 0.83 7.86
C LYS A 64 -5.01 0.38 9.33
N LEU A 65 -4.13 0.98 10.14
CA LEU A 65 -4.22 0.85 11.59
C LEU A 65 -5.56 1.51 11.98
N LEU A 66 -6.57 0.70 12.26
CA LEU A 66 -7.77 1.21 12.89
C LEU A 66 -7.36 1.59 14.31
N LEU A 67 -6.90 2.83 14.48
CA LEU A 67 -6.76 3.45 15.78
C LEU A 67 -8.19 3.72 16.30
N THR A 68 -8.92 2.66 16.64
CA THR A 68 -9.98 2.77 17.62
C THR A 68 -9.30 3.13 18.93
N THR A 69 -9.17 4.43 19.19
CA THR A 69 -9.30 4.95 20.54
C THR A 69 -10.67 4.55 21.05
N ALA A 70 -10.81 3.28 21.43
CA ALA A 70 -11.94 2.78 22.19
C ALA A 70 -11.83 3.33 23.60
N HIS A 71 -12.07 4.64 23.76
CA HIS A 71 -12.75 5.10 24.94
C HIS A 71 -14.24 4.79 24.72
N PRO A 72 -14.84 3.89 25.51
CA PRO A 72 -16.23 3.49 25.33
C PRO A 72 -17.14 4.60 25.87
N SER A 73 -17.27 5.73 25.17
CA SER A 73 -18.18 6.81 25.63
C SER A 73 -18.90 7.61 24.55
N VAL A 74 -18.80 7.29 23.25
CA VAL A 74 -19.66 7.95 22.24
C VAL A 74 -20.43 6.90 21.47
N ARG A 75 -21.54 6.46 22.08
CA ARG A 75 -22.63 5.77 21.40
C ARG A 75 -23.50 6.81 20.68
N ASN A 76 -23.85 6.47 19.44
CA ASN A 76 -25.09 6.82 18.74
C ASN A 76 -25.38 8.31 18.44
N THR A 77 -25.05 8.73 17.21
CA THR A 77 -26.02 9.48 16.39
C THR A 77 -25.95 8.95 14.96
N GLY A 78 -27.08 8.41 14.49
CA GLY A 78 -27.17 7.58 13.30
C GLY A 78 -26.85 8.29 11.99
N LEU A 79 -26.16 7.56 11.11
CA LEU A 79 -26.14 7.79 9.68
C LEU A 79 -26.48 6.47 8.98
N ASN A 80 -27.75 6.08 9.11
CA ASN A 80 -28.39 5.21 8.13
C ASN A 80 -28.85 6.09 6.96
N SER A 81 -28.12 6.08 5.86
CA SER A 81 -28.65 6.51 4.58
C SER A 81 -28.09 5.64 3.45
N THR A 82 -28.47 4.36 3.48
CA THR A 82 -28.76 3.60 2.28
C THR A 82 -29.83 4.37 1.50
N LYS A 83 -29.43 5.16 0.50
CA LYS A 83 -30.35 5.62 -0.55
C LYS A 83 -29.85 5.07 -1.88
N GLN A 84 -30.29 3.84 -2.16
CA GLN A 84 -30.37 3.33 -3.52
C GLN A 84 -31.13 4.36 -4.36
N ARG A 85 -30.51 4.89 -5.42
CA ARG A 85 -31.22 5.74 -6.40
C ARG A 85 -32.17 4.87 -7.22
N PRO A 86 -33.46 5.22 -7.33
CA PRO A 86 -34.40 4.55 -8.23
C PRO A 86 -34.00 4.79 -9.68
N LYS A 87 -34.08 3.73 -10.51
CA LYS A 87 -34.04 3.84 -11.97
C LYS A 87 -35.28 4.62 -12.42
N HIS A 88 -35.10 5.83 -12.92
CA HIS A 88 -36.17 6.59 -13.54
C HIS A 88 -36.31 6.15 -15.00
N ASN A 89 -37.34 5.36 -15.31
CA ASN A 89 -37.83 5.16 -16.66
C ASN A 89 -38.38 6.51 -17.14
N SER A 90 -37.64 7.21 -18.01
CA SER A 90 -38.16 8.36 -18.75
C SER A 90 -38.21 7.99 -20.23
N SER A 91 -39.38 7.54 -20.66
CA SER A 91 -39.82 7.54 -22.05
C SER A 91 -39.83 8.97 -22.57
N TYR A 92 -38.84 9.32 -23.40
CA TYR A 92 -38.89 10.48 -24.27
C TYR A 92 -38.31 10.07 -25.63
N LEU A 93 -39.24 9.75 -26.53
CA LEU A 93 -39.26 9.96 -27.97
C LEU A 93 -37.94 9.80 -28.73
N ASP A 94 -37.85 8.70 -29.47
CA ASP A 94 -36.94 8.54 -30.61
C ASP A 94 -37.09 9.72 -31.60
N PRO A 95 -35.99 10.26 -32.15
CA PRO A 95 -36.07 11.22 -33.24
C PRO A 95 -36.63 10.55 -34.51
N PRO A 96 -37.36 11.29 -35.37
CA PRO A 96 -38.03 10.72 -36.54
C PRO A 96 -37.01 10.14 -37.53
N LYS A 97 -37.28 8.90 -37.97
CA LYS A 97 -36.56 8.22 -39.04
C LYS A 97 -36.64 9.03 -40.33
N SER A 98 -35.49 9.53 -40.78
CA SER A 98 -35.29 10.05 -42.13
C SER A 98 -35.39 8.90 -43.14
N ASN A 99 -36.60 8.61 -43.62
CA ASN A 99 -36.82 7.79 -44.80
C ASN A 99 -36.52 8.65 -46.05
N ARG A 100 -35.31 8.55 -46.58
CA ARG A 100 -34.99 8.87 -47.98
C ARG A 100 -34.39 7.63 -48.62
N GLN A 101 -35.19 6.88 -49.37
CA GLN A 101 -34.83 6.16 -50.60
C GLN A 101 -36.15 5.83 -51.34
N PRO A 102 -36.15 5.65 -52.67
CA PRO A 102 -35.11 5.87 -53.65
C PRO A 102 -35.19 7.23 -54.36
#